data_AF-A0A1Q6EK24-F1
#
_entry.id   AF-A0A1Q6EK24-F1
#
_cell.length_a   1.000
_cell.length_b   1.000
_cell.length_c   1.000
_cell.angle_alpha   90.00
_cell.angle_beta   90.00
_cell.angle_gamma   90.00
#
_symmetry.space_group_name_H-M   'P 1'
#
loop_
_entity.id
_entity.type
_entity.pdbx_description
1 polymer ?
#
loop_
_entity_poly.entity_id
_entity_poly.type
_entity_poly.pdbx_seq_one_letter_code
_entity_poly.pdbx_strand_id
1 'polypeptide(L)' 'MCKMSDINVGIKRLNFTGFRGKMAAFLTDGREIIVPLSFFPDIKQLSVKEREKWIILDDQFFSFERLSKVYSIKDLMKLS' A
#
# COMPACT_ATOMS: atom_id res chain seq x y z
N MET A 1 -13.51 -8.29 16.41
CA MET A 1 -12.92 -7.53 15.29
C MET A 1 -11.90 -6.55 15.85
N CYS A 2 -10.61 -6.85 15.73
CA CYS A 2 -9.55 -6.00 16.28
C CYS A 2 -9.19 -4.90 15.27
N LYS A 3 -9.92 -3.77 15.30
CA LYS A 3 -9.38 -2.53 14.72
C LYS A 3 -8.19 -2.11 15.58
N MET A 4 -7.03 -1.86 14.97
CA MET A 4 -5.93 -1.21 15.67
C MET A 4 -6.43 0.13 16.20
N SER A 5 -6.44 0.30 17.52
CA SER A 5 -7.13 1.36 18.27
C SER A 5 -6.66 2.79 17.94
N ASP A 6 -5.48 2.94 17.35
CA ASP A 6 -4.82 4.24 17.20
C ASP A 6 -4.87 4.85 15.80
N ILE A 7 -5.39 4.13 14.80
CA ILE A 7 -5.43 4.62 13.42
C ILE A 7 -6.83 4.41 12.84
N ASN A 8 -7.66 5.46 12.91
CA ASN A 8 -8.98 5.49 12.26
C ASN A 8 -8.89 5.74 10.74
N VAL A 9 -7.73 5.46 10.15
CA VAL A 9 -7.39 5.74 8.76
C VAL A 9 -7.00 4.43 8.12
N GLY A 10 -7.59 4.14 6.96
CA GLY A 10 -7.34 2.93 6.19
C GLY A 10 -6.80 3.24 4.81
N ILE A 11 -6.39 2.20 4.10
CA ILE A 11 -5.99 2.22 2.70
C ILE A 11 -7.25 2.02 1.88
N LYS A 12 -7.56 2.96 1.00
CA LYS A 12 -8.70 2.91 0.10
C LYS A 12 -8.34 2.30 -1.25
N ARG A 13 -7.18 2.65 -1.80
CA ARG A 13 -6.67 2.12 -3.07
C ARG A 13 -5.17 2.36 -3.22
N LEU A 14 -4.53 1.55 -4.05
CA LEU A 14 -3.15 1.72 -4.47
C LEU A 14 -3.06 2.04 -5.96
N ASN A 15 -2.09 2.85 -6.35
CA ASN A 15 -1.80 3.20 -7.73
C ASN A 15 -0.28 3.14 -7.99
N PHE A 16 0.10 2.48 -9.08
CA PHE A 16 1.50 2.29 -9.49
C PHE A 16 1.81 2.87 -10.88
N THR A 17 0.82 3.46 -11.55
CA THR A 17 0.91 3.99 -12.91
C THR A 17 0.90 5.51 -12.96
N GLY A 18 0.31 6.18 -11.96
CA GLY A 18 0.23 7.64 -11.88
C GLY A 18 1.57 8.34 -11.63
N PHE A 19 2.52 7.67 -10.98
CA PHE A 19 3.85 8.20 -10.71
C PHE A 19 4.93 7.18 -11.06
N ARG A 20 5.77 7.49 -12.05
CA ARG A 20 6.82 6.56 -12.52
C ARG A 20 7.77 6.17 -11.38
N GLY A 21 7.86 4.86 -11.12
CA GLY A 21 8.75 4.31 -10.09
C GLY A 21 8.31 4.55 -8.65
N LYS A 22 7.09 5.04 -8.43
CA LYS A 22 6.50 5.28 -7.11
C LYS A 22 5.20 4.51 -6.94
N MET A 23 4.81 4.35 -5.69
CA MET A 23 3.50 3.86 -5.28
C MET A 23 2.75 5.02 -4.63
N ALA A 24 1.53 5.25 -5.09
CA ALA A 24 0.58 6.15 -4.45
C ALA A 24 -0.46 5.33 -3.67
N ALA A 25 -0.52 5.54 -2.37
CA ALA A 25 -1.54 4.97 -1.50
C ALA A 25 -2.55 6.06 -1.14
N PHE A 26 -3.79 5.87 -1.55
CA PHE A 26 -4.89 6.75 -1.20
C PHE A 26 -5.55 6.24 0.07
N LEU A 27 -5.64 7.09 1.07
CA LEU A 27 -6.19 6.77 2.37
C LEU A 27 -7.69 7.09 2.43
N THR A 28 -8.39 6.46 3.38
CA THR A 28 -9.84 6.64 3.55
C THR A 28 -10.23 8.04 4.00
N ASP A 29 -9.30 8.78 4.61
CA ASP A 29 -9.48 10.16 5.06
C ASP A 29 -9.18 11.21 3.97
N GLY A 30 -8.90 10.76 2.74
CA GLY A 30 -8.62 11.62 1.59
C GLY A 30 -7.16 12.01 1.42
N ARG A 31 -6.26 11.61 2.32
CA ARG A 31 -4.81 11.80 2.13
C ARG A 31 -4.27 10.88 1.04
N GLU A 32 -3.20 11.33 0.40
CA GLU A 32 -2.42 10.55 -0.56
C GLU A 32 -0.96 10.47 -0.09
N ILE A 33 -0.45 9.25 0.09
CA ILE A 33 0.95 9.00 0.43
C ILE A 33 1.65 8.48 -0.83
N ILE A 34 2.65 9.22 -1.30
CA ILE A 34 3.43 8.86 -2.49
C ILE A 34 4.84 8.49 -2.06
N VAL A 35 5.21 7.23 -2.22
CA VAL A 35 6.51 6.69 -1.78
C VAL A 35 7.26 6.03 -2.94
N PRO A 36 8.59 6.15 -3.00
CA PRO A 36 9.40 5.43 -3.98
C PRO A 36 9.28 3.91 -3.82
N LEU A 37 9.20 3.17 -4.94
CA LEU A 37 9.22 1.71 -4.91
C LEU A 37 10.56 1.13 -4.42
N SER A 38 11.62 1.93 -4.35
CA SER A 38 12.91 1.53 -3.76
C SER A 38 12.80 1.16 -2.28
N PHE A 39 11.79 1.67 -1.54
CA PHE A 39 11.55 1.29 -0.14
C PHE A 39 10.89 -0.08 -0.01
N PHE A 40 10.35 -0.62 -1.11
CA PHE A 40 9.66 -1.90 -1.15
C PHE A 40 10.28 -2.80 -2.21
N PRO A 41 11.48 -3.37 -1.97
CA PRO A 41 12.21 -4.16 -2.96
C PRO A 41 11.40 -5.35 -3.48
N ASP A 42 10.56 -5.97 -2.65
CA ASP A 42 9.72 -7.10 -3.06
C ASP A 42 8.62 -6.65 -4.04
N ILE A 43 7.99 -5.48 -3.80
CA ILE A 43 6.98 -4.89 -4.70
C ILE A 43 7.65 -4.41 -5.99
N LYS A 44 8.89 -3.90 -5.90
CA LYS A 44 9.67 -3.45 -7.06
C LYS A 44 9.99 -4.60 -8.03
N GLN A 45 10.10 -5.84 -7.55
CA GLN A 45 10.33 -7.01 -8.40
C GLN A 45 9.08 -7.42 -9.21
N LEU A 46 7.88 -7.04 -8.77
CA LEU A 46 6.65 -7.29 -9.51
C LEU A 46 6.58 -6.46 -10.79
N SER A 47 6.02 -7.03 -11.85
CA SER A 47 5.64 -6.31 -13.06
C SER A 47 4.45 -5.37 -12.79
N VAL A 48 4.22 -4.38 -13.67
CA VAL A 48 3.10 -3.43 -13.51
C VAL A 48 1.76 -4.16 -13.39
N LYS A 49 1.52 -5.18 -14.23
CA LYS A 49 0.29 -5.99 -14.19
C LYS A 49 0.11 -6.71 -12.85
N GLU A 50 1.19 -7.16 -12.24
CA GLU A 50 1.14 -7.86 -10.94
C GLU A 50 0.95 -6.88 -9.78
N ARG A 51 1.50 -5.67 -9.89
CA ARG A 51 1.27 -4.62 -8.89
C ARG A 51 -0.17 -4.13 -8.87
N GLU A 52 -0.87 -4.17 -10.00
CA GLU A 52 -2.30 -3.84 -10.08
C GLU A 52 -3.19 -4.89 -9.42
N LYS A 53 -2.68 -6.12 -9.20
CA LYS A 53 -3.37 -7.18 -8.46
C LYS A 53 -3.09 -7.11 -6.95
N TRP A 54 -3.31 -5.93 -6.39
CA TRP A 54 -3.25 -5.72 -4.96
C TRP A 54 -4.56 -6.14 -4.28
N ILE A 55 -4.46 -6.52 -3.01
CA ILE A 55 -5.60 -6.86 -2.16
C ILE A 55 -5.48 -6.05 -0.88
N ILE A 56 -6.58 -5.44 -0.44
CA ILE A 56 -6.68 -4.74 0.84
C ILE A 56 -7.37 -5.65 1.85
N LEU A 57 -6.83 -5.72 3.06
CA LEU A 57 -7.34 -6.53 4.17
C LEU A 57 -7.65 -5.61 5.35
N ASP A 58 -8.91 -5.66 5.79
CA ASP A 58 -9.45 -4.87 6.92
C ASP A 58 -9.15 -3.35 6.82
N ASP A 59 -8.99 -2.82 5.62
CA ASP A 59 -8.55 -1.45 5.32
C ASP A 59 -7.20 -1.04 5.95
N GLN A 60 -6.54 -1.91 6.70
CA GLN A 60 -5.31 -1.59 7.45
C GLN A 60 -4.08 -2.19 6.80
N PHE A 61 -4.26 -3.22 5.97
CA PHE A 61 -3.19 -3.97 5.37
C PHE A 61 -3.40 -4.12 3.87
N PHE A 62 -2.30 -4.36 3.16
CA PHE A 62 -2.33 -4.71 1.75
C PHE A 62 -1.30 -5.79 1.43
N SER A 63 -1.61 -6.58 0.41
CA SER A 63 -0.73 -7.60 -0.15
C SER A 63 -0.92 -7.66 -1.67
N PHE A 64 -0.17 -8.53 -2.33
CA PHE A 64 -0.25 -8.79 -3.76
C PHE A 64 -0.44 -10.29 -3.99
N GLU A 65 -1.16 -10.68 -5.03
CA GLU A 65 -1.43 -12.10 -5.34
C GLU A 65 -0.14 -12.94 -5.42
N ARG A 66 0.95 -12.37 -5.95
CA ARG A 66 2.25 -13.04 -6.09
C ARG A 66 3.20 -12.87 -4.90
N LEU A 67 2.80 -12.17 -3.85
CA LEU A 67 3.60 -11.99 -2.64
C LEU A 67 2.87 -12.57 -1.43
N SER A 68 3.57 -13.40 -0.66
CA SER A 68 3.08 -13.86 0.66
C SER A 68 3.19 -12.78 1.74
N LYS A 69 3.90 -11.68 1.46
CA LYS A 69 4.19 -10.61 2.41
C LYS A 69 3.04 -9.61 2.47
N VAL A 70 2.58 -9.35 3.69
CA VAL A 70 1.55 -8.35 4.00
C VAL A 70 2.23 -7.09 4.53
N TYR A 71 1.77 -5.94 4.05
CA TYR A 71 2.22 -4.61 4.45
C TYR A 71 1.11 -3.90 5.20
N SER A 72 1.47 -3.06 6.17
CA SER A 72 0.50 -2.28 6.93
C SER A 72 0.49 -0.81 6.51
N ILE A 73 -0.62 -0.13 6.77
CA ILE A 73 -0.71 1.33 6.63
C ILE A 73 0.32 2.05 7.51
N LYS A 74 0.66 1.47 8.67
CA LYS A 74 1.71 2.02 9.57
C LYS A 74 3.07 2.09 8.89
N ASP A 75 3.40 1.10 8.06
CA ASP A 75 4.66 1.10 7.31
C ASP A 75 4.70 2.25 6.30
N LEU A 76 3.56 2.58 5.70
CA LEU A 76 3.43 3.74 4.80
C LEU A 76 3.55 5.06 5.56
N MET A 77 2.88 5.19 6.70
CA MET A 77 2.92 6.43 7.51
C MET A 77 4.29 6.72 8.12
N LYS A 78 5.13 5.70 8.36
CA LYS A 78 6.51 5.88 8.82
C LYS A 78 7.43 6.46 7.74
N LEU A 79 7.02 6.39 6.47
CA LEU A 79 7.80 6.80 5.31
C LEU A 79 7.36 8.16 4.74
N SER A 80 6.27 8.75 5.27
CA SER A 80 5.74 10.06 4.89
C SER A 80 6.27 11.17 5.79
#